data_AF-A0A9Q8SE62-F1
#
_entry.id   AF-A0A9Q8SE62-F1
#
_cell.length_a   1.000
_cell.length_b   1.000
_cell.length_c   1.000
_cell.angle_alpha   90.00
_cell.angle_beta   90.00
_cell.angle_gamma   90.00
#
_symmetry.space_group_name_H-M   'P 1'
#
loop_
_entity.id
_entity.type
_entity.pdbx_description
1 polymer ?
#
loop_
_entity_poly.entity_id
_entity_poly.type
_entity_poly.pdbx_seq_one_letter_code
_entity_poly.pdbx_strand_id
1 'polypeptide(L)'
;MMVQLARVIYSNIYREDDRPEYRRGNRVLIGICCMNICVYLIAKALYMWCNNKREKEWNAMTEEERIHYLETTKDEGSNRKDIRFKH
;
A
#
# COMPACT_ATOMS: atom_id res chain seq x y z
N MET A 1 4.83 -11.70 14.33
CA MET A 1 5.88 -12.69 14.00
C MET A 1 6.16 -12.74 12.49
N MET A 2 6.65 -11.66 11.88
CA MET A 2 7.17 -11.70 10.49
C MET A 2 8.70 -11.62 10.43
N VAL A 3 9.32 -11.01 11.44
CA VAL A 3 10.78 -10.78 11.48
C VAL A 3 11.59 -12.08 11.52
N GLN A 4 11.04 -13.14 12.12
CA GLN A 4 11.68 -14.46 12.17
C GLN A 4 11.64 -15.17 10.82
N LEU A 5 10.53 -15.06 10.08
CA LEU A 5 10.39 -15.65 8.75
C LEU A 5 11.30 -14.95 7.73
N ALA A 6 11.43 -13.62 7.82
CA ALA A 6 12.41 -12.87 7.02
C ALA A 6 13.83 -13.38 7.24
N ARG A 7 14.24 -13.64 8.49
CA ARG A 7 15.58 -14.20 8.79
C ARG A 7 15.82 -15.55 8.10
N VAL A 8 14.83 -16.45 8.10
CA VAL A 8 14.92 -17.75 7.40
C VAL A 8 15.01 -17.57 5.89
N ILE A 9 14.29 -16.61 5.31
CA ILE A 9 14.39 -16.32 3.87
C ILE A 9 15.80 -15.80 3.55
N TYR A 10 16.29 -14.79 4.28
CA TYR A 10 17.62 -14.19 4.06
C TYR A 10 18.76 -15.22 4.17
N SER A 11 18.70 -16.14 5.13
CA SER A 11 19.73 -17.19 5.28
C SER A 11 19.78 -18.17 4.11
N ASN A 12 18.75 -18.21 3.26
CA ASN A 12 18.67 -19.11 2.11
C ASN A 12 18.84 -18.40 0.75
N ILE A 13 19.00 -17.07 0.72
CA ILE A 13 19.23 -16.32 -0.53
C ILE A 13 20.60 -16.62 -1.12
N TYR A 14 21.63 -16.65 -0.26
CA TYR A 14 22.99 -17.02 -0.64
C TYR A 14 23.23 -18.48 -0.28
N ARG A 15 23.47 -19.30 -1.29
CA ARG A 15 23.71 -20.73 -1.15
C ARG A 15 25.09 -21.07 -1.67
N GLU A 16 25.68 -22.12 -1.12
CA GLU A 16 27.06 -22.51 -1.42
C GLU A 16 27.25 -22.97 -2.87
N ASP A 17 26.19 -23.48 -3.50
CA ASP A 17 26.14 -23.92 -4.90
C ASP A 17 26.29 -22.76 -5.91
N ASP A 18 26.02 -21.52 -5.49
CA ASP A 18 26.10 -20.31 -6.32
C ASP A 18 27.42 -19.52 -6.09
N ARG A 19 28.37 -20.08 -5.32
CA ARG A 19 29.71 -19.48 -5.13
C ARG A 19 30.55 -19.49 -6.42
N PRO A 20 31.47 -18.53 -6.63
CA PRO A 20 31.76 -17.37 -5.78
C PRO A 20 30.97 -16.10 -6.17
N GLU A 21 30.35 -16.06 -7.35
CA GLU A 21 29.74 -14.84 -7.90
C GLU A 21 28.30 -14.59 -7.44
N TYR A 22 27.62 -15.61 -6.91
CA TYR A 22 26.26 -15.55 -6.36
C TYR A 22 25.23 -14.90 -7.28
N ARG A 23 25.24 -15.26 -8.57
CA ARG A 23 24.38 -14.63 -9.59
C ARG A 23 22.90 -14.85 -9.32
N ARG A 24 22.52 -16.01 -8.78
CA ARG A 24 21.13 -16.34 -8.43
C ARG A 24 20.69 -15.52 -7.23
N GLY A 25 21.51 -15.46 -6.18
CA GLY A 25 21.21 -14.66 -4.98
C GLY A 25 20.99 -13.18 -5.31
N ASN A 26 21.89 -12.60 -6.11
CA ASN A 26 21.80 -11.20 -6.53
C ASN A 26 20.55 -10.91 -7.38
N ARG A 27 20.16 -11.83 -8.28
CA ARG A 27 18.92 -11.69 -9.06
C ARG A 27 17.67 -11.70 -8.17
N VAL A 28 17.65 -12.53 -7.14
CA VAL A 28 16.54 -12.57 -6.16
C VAL A 28 16.44 -11.23 -5.41
N LEU A 29 17.56 -10.68 -4.94
CA LEU A 29 17.57 -9.38 -4.24
C LEU A 29 17.07 -8.24 -5.13
N ILE A 30 17.51 -8.19 -6.39
CA ILE A 30 17.00 -7.21 -7.36
C ILE A 30 15.49 -7.39 -7.56
N GLY A 31 15.02 -8.63 -7.70
CA GLY A 31 13.60 -8.93 -7.81
C GLY A 31 12.78 -8.44 -6.61
N ILE A 32 13.27 -8.65 -5.38
CA ILE A 32 12.64 -8.15 -4.16
C ILE A 32 12.63 -6.62 -4.13
N CYS A 33 13.72 -5.97 -4.53
CA CYS A 33 13.80 -4.51 -4.63
C CYS A 33 12.76 -3.95 -5.61
N CYS A 34 12.69 -4.51 -6.82
CA CYS A 34 11.69 -4.13 -7.82
C CYS A 34 10.26 -4.35 -7.31
N MET A 35 9.98 -5.50 -6.68
CA MET A 35 8.68 -5.76 -6.05
C MET A 35 8.33 -4.68 -5.03
N ASN A 36 9.29 -4.27 -4.19
CA ASN A 36 9.07 -3.26 -3.17
C ASN A 36 8.69 -1.89 -3.77
N ILE A 37 9.38 -1.49 -4.85
CA ILE A 37 9.02 -0.29 -5.63
C ILE A 37 7.58 -0.41 -6.16
N CYS A 38 7.23 -1.55 -6.77
CA CYS A 38 5.87 -1.78 -7.28
C CYS A 38 4.81 -1.68 -6.17
N VAL A 39 5.08 -2.23 -4.97
CA VAL A 39 4.16 -2.16 -3.83
C VAL A 39 3.88 -0.71 -3.43
N TYR A 40 4.90 0.15 -3.36
CA TYR A 40 4.70 1.57 -3.03
C TYR A 40 3.93 2.32 -4.12
N LEU A 41 4.21 2.04 -5.40
CA LEU A 41 3.46 2.63 -6.50
C LEU A 41 1.99 2.21 -6.47
N ILE A 42 1.71 0.94 -6.21
CA ILE A 42 0.35 0.41 -6.07
C ILE A 42 -0.36 1.06 -4.88
N ALA A 43 0.30 1.16 -3.72
CA ALA A 43 -0.27 1.80 -2.55
C ALA A 43 -0.64 3.27 -2.82
N LYS A 44 0.25 4.02 -3.49
CA LYS A 44 -0.01 5.40 -3.91
C LYS A 44 -1.20 5.49 -4.86
N ALA A 45 -1.23 4.64 -5.89
CA ALA A 45 -2.31 4.60 -6.87
C ALA A 45 -3.66 4.27 -6.22
N LEU A 46 -3.69 3.33 -5.27
CA LEU A 46 -4.88 2.98 -4.50
C LEU A 46 -5.37 4.16 -3.66
N TYR A 47 -4.48 4.88 -2.99
CA TYR A 47 -4.86 6.07 -2.20
C TYR A 47 -5.41 7.19 -3.08
N MET A 48 -4.77 7.45 -4.23
CA MET A 48 -5.28 8.40 -5.23
C MET A 48 -6.66 8.00 -5.73
N TRP A 49 -6.86 6.73 -6.08
CA TRP A 49 -8.14 6.22 -6.56
C TRP A 49 -9.25 6.34 -5.51
N CYS A 50 -8.97 5.96 -4.27
CA CYS A 50 -9.91 6.12 -3.16
C CYS A 50 -10.29 7.59 -2.94
N ASN A 51 -9.31 8.50 -2.99
CA ASN A 51 -9.55 9.94 -2.86
C ASN A 51 -10.42 10.46 -4.02
N ASN A 52 -10.13 10.07 -5.26
CA ASN A 52 -10.90 10.48 -6.43
C ASN A 52 -12.35 9.99 -6.37
N LYS A 53 -12.58 8.74 -5.92
CA LYS A 53 -13.93 8.20 -5.74
C LYS A 53 -14.71 9.01 -4.70
N ARG A 54 -14.08 9.27 -3.54
CA ARG A 54 -14.69 10.08 -2.48
C ARG A 54 -14.94 11.51 -2.88
N GLU A 55 -14.05 12.10 -3.65
CA GLU A 55 -14.20 13.46 -4.17
C GLU A 55 -15.37 13.56 -5.13
N LYS A 56 -15.53 12.60 -6.06
CA LYS A 56 -16.71 12.55 -6.93
C LYS A 56 -18.01 12.44 -6.15
N GLU A 57 -18.07 11.54 -5.17
CA GLU A 57 -19.24 11.38 -4.31
C GLU A 57 -19.50 12.64 -3.47
N TRP A 58 -18.45 13.26 -2.91
CA TRP A 58 -18.56 14.47 -2.11
C TRP A 58 -19.04 15.67 -2.94
N ASN A 59 -18.48 15.85 -4.13
CA ASN A 59 -18.82 16.93 -5.04
C ASN A 59 -20.23 16.78 -5.63
N ALA A 60 -20.74 15.55 -5.73
CA ALA A 60 -22.12 15.29 -6.14
C ALA A 60 -23.16 15.62 -5.05
N MET A 61 -22.76 15.62 -3.77
CA MET A 61 -23.67 15.97 -2.66
C MET A 61 -23.86 17.48 -2.55
N THR A 62 -25.10 17.91 -2.26
CA THR A 62 -25.43 19.30 -1.92
C THR A 62 -24.92 19.66 -0.51
N GLU A 63 -24.92 20.94 -0.17
CA GLU A 63 -24.44 21.40 1.14
C GLU A 63 -25.27 20.82 2.30
N GLU A 64 -26.59 20.75 2.13
CA GLU A 64 -27.52 20.15 3.10
C GLU A 64 -27.26 18.66 3.29
N GLU A 65 -27.01 17.91 2.21
CA GLU A 65 -26.68 16.48 2.26
C GLU A 65 -25.33 16.24 2.96
N ARG A 66 -24.35 17.12 2.76
CA ARG A 66 -23.06 17.03 3.45
C ARG A 66 -23.20 17.29 4.95
N ILE A 67 -23.97 18.29 5.35
CA ILE A 67 -24.25 18.59 6.76
C ILE A 67 -24.96 17.41 7.39
N HIS A 68 -26.01 16.89 6.75
CA HIS A 68 -26.73 15.70 7.22
C HIS A 68 -25.80 14.49 7.34
N TYR A 69 -24.91 14.25 6.38
CA TYR A 69 -23.92 13.18 6.45
C TYR A 69 -22.97 13.37 7.65
N LEU A 70 -22.46 14.58 7.89
CA LEU A 70 -21.56 14.84 9.03
C LEU A 70 -22.24 14.66 10.39
N GLU A 71 -23.53 14.95 10.48
CA GLU A 71 -24.31 14.81 11.73
C GLU A 71 -24.75 13.36 12.01
N THR A 72 -24.99 12.57 10.96
CA THR A 72 -25.63 11.24 11.08
C THR A 72 -24.71 10.06 10.76
N THR A 73 -23.52 10.32 10.21
CA THR A 73 -22.62 9.24 9.76
C THR A 73 -22.14 8.36 10.91
N LYS A 74 -22.09 7.05 10.64
CA LYS A 74 -21.44 6.04 11.49
C LYS A 74 -20.07 5.64 10.97
N ASP A 75 -19.60 6.28 9.90
CA ASP A 75 -18.29 6.00 9.33
C ASP A 75 -17.20 6.52 10.27
N GLU A 76 -16.31 5.65 10.72
CA GLU A 76 -15.20 6.00 11.60
C GLU A 76 -13.85 5.95 10.88
N GLY A 77 -12.95 6.84 11.31
CA GLY A 77 -11.58 6.89 10.83
C GLY A 77 -11.49 6.97 9.31
N SER A 78 -10.65 6.14 8.70
CA SER A 78 -10.37 6.17 7.27
C SER A 78 -11.58 5.87 6.38
N ASN A 79 -12.70 5.39 6.91
CA ASN A 79 -13.92 5.11 6.15
C ASN A 79 -14.75 6.36 5.84
N ARG A 80 -14.53 7.45 6.58
CA ARG A 80 -15.22 8.72 6.39
C ARG A 80 -15.00 9.31 4.98
N LYS A 81 -16.08 9.84 4.38
CA LYS A 81 -16.06 10.44 3.04
C LYS A 81 -15.33 11.78 2.97
N ASP A 82 -15.21 12.51 4.08
CA ASP A 82 -14.47 13.78 4.16
C ASP A 82 -12.96 13.60 4.33
N ILE A 83 -12.51 12.38 4.71
CA ILE A 83 -11.09 12.10 4.86
C ILE A 83 -10.42 11.82 3.52
N ARG A 84 -9.23 12.40 3.35
CA ARG A 84 -8.33 12.16 2.22
C ARG A 84 -7.04 11.51 2.70
N PHE A 85 -6.63 10.45 2.00
CA PHE A 85 -5.35 9.80 2.25
C PHE A 85 -4.19 10.69 1.75
N LYS A 86 -3.16 10.88 2.57
CA LYS A 86 -1.89 11.49 2.14
C LYS A 86 -1.11 10.47 1.31
N HIS A 87 -0.65 10.85 0.13
CA HIS A 87 -0.12 9.96 -0.90
C HIS A 87 1.00 10.64 -1.73
#